data_AF-A0A0M2DW84-F1
#
_entry.id   AF-A0A0M2DW84-F1
#
_cell.length_a   1.000
_cell.length_b   1.000
_cell.length_c   1.000
_cell.angle_alpha   90.00
_cell.angle_beta   90.00
_cell.angle_gamma   90.00
#
_symmetry.space_group_name_H-M   'P 1'
#
loop_
_entity.id
_entity.type
_entity.pdbx_description
1 polymer ?
#
loop_
_entity_poly.entity_id
_entity_poly.type
_entity_poly.pdbx_seq_one_letter_code
_entity_poly.pdbx_strand_id
1 'polypeptide(L)'
;MKCLSDRDENGTNPSGTFKEIPAGNKTLFCYELPEESIKEIYFGMRHPLLQSSSAVPDVLQEYLGLYPNLTAYGCRLSPTTWDIDSFDVSMPVADQ
;
A
#
# COMPACT_ATOMS: atom_id res chain seq x y z
N MET A 1 -16.21 -2.54 -22.98
CA MET A 1 -15.39 -2.94 -21.81
C MET A 1 -16.07 -4.14 -21.19
N LYS A 2 -15.55 -5.37 -21.36
CA LYS A 2 -16.23 -6.59 -20.86
C LYS A 2 -16.09 -6.80 -19.35
N CYS A 3 -15.10 -6.17 -18.73
CA CYS A 3 -14.82 -6.29 -17.30
C CYS A 3 -15.77 -5.50 -16.40
N LEU A 4 -16.53 -4.53 -16.94
CA LEU A 4 -17.48 -3.70 -16.18
C LEU A 4 -18.94 -3.93 -16.60
N SER A 5 -19.19 -4.81 -17.58
CA SER A 5 -20.55 -5.21 -17.96
C SER A 5 -21.04 -6.38 -17.10
N ASP A 6 -22.35 -6.61 -17.12
CA ASP A 6 -22.97 -7.82 -16.57
C ASP A 6 -22.68 -8.05 -15.08
N ARG A 7 -22.52 -6.94 -14.34
CA ARG A 7 -22.34 -6.95 -12.89
C ARG A 7 -23.69 -7.11 -12.20
N ASP A 8 -23.71 -7.90 -11.14
CA ASP A 8 -24.87 -8.06 -10.27
C ASP A 8 -25.12 -6.81 -9.41
N GLU A 9 -26.14 -6.88 -8.53
CA GLU A 9 -26.47 -5.81 -7.59
C GLU A 9 -25.35 -5.47 -6.60
N ASN A 10 -24.37 -6.37 -6.42
CA ASN A 10 -23.19 -6.18 -5.59
C ASN A 10 -21.98 -5.68 -6.40
N GLY A 11 -22.16 -5.34 -7.68
CA GLY A 11 -21.08 -4.87 -8.55
C GLY A 11 -20.10 -5.97 -8.97
N THR A 12 -20.50 -7.25 -8.90
CA THR A 12 -19.62 -8.41 -9.14
C THR A 12 -19.92 -9.08 -10.48
N ASN A 13 -18.87 -9.52 -11.19
CA ASN A 13 -18.94 -10.37 -12.37
C ASN A 13 -17.78 -11.40 -12.37
N PRO A 14 -17.59 -12.24 -13.41
CA PRO A 14 -16.47 -13.19 -13.45
C PRO A 14 -15.07 -12.56 -13.45
N SER A 15 -14.95 -11.25 -13.70
CA SER A 15 -13.68 -10.51 -13.57
C SER A 15 -13.45 -9.99 -12.14
N GLY A 16 -14.44 -10.09 -11.25
CA GLY A 16 -14.40 -9.78 -9.82
C GLY A 16 -15.39 -8.70 -9.40
N THR A 17 -15.17 -8.15 -8.20
CA THR A 17 -16.05 -7.15 -7.58
C THR A 17 -15.52 -5.75 -7.82
N PHE A 18 -16.39 -4.82 -8.19
CA PHE A 18 -16.01 -3.44 -8.48
C PHE A 18 -16.88 -2.46 -7.71
N LYS A 19 -16.25 -1.58 -6.92
CA LYS A 19 -16.89 -0.45 -6.26
C LYS A 19 -16.99 0.73 -7.21
N GLU A 20 -18.15 1.37 -7.23
CA GLU A 20 -18.38 2.58 -8.00
C GLU A 20 -18.19 3.80 -7.09
N ILE A 21 -17.28 4.69 -7.45
CA ILE A 21 -17.03 5.93 -6.72
C ILE A 21 -17.43 7.09 -7.62
N PRO A 22 -18.53 7.80 -7.32
CA PRO A 22 -18.91 9.02 -8.02
C PRO A 22 -17.84 10.11 -7.80
N ALA A 23 -17.25 10.60 -8.89
CA ALA A 23 -16.24 11.64 -8.89
C ALA A 23 -16.69 12.79 -9.82
N GLY A 24 -17.66 13.58 -9.33
CA GLY A 24 -18.23 14.70 -10.07
C GLY A 24 -19.03 14.21 -11.28
N ASN A 25 -18.56 14.51 -12.50
CA ASN A 25 -19.21 14.11 -13.75
C ASN A 25 -18.74 12.75 -14.28
N LYS A 26 -17.97 12.00 -13.50
CA LYS A 26 -17.46 10.67 -13.86
C LYS A 26 -17.69 9.68 -12.74
N THR A 27 -17.76 8.41 -13.09
CA THR A 27 -17.74 7.30 -12.13
C THR A 27 -16.39 6.59 -12.25
N LEU A 28 -15.70 6.44 -11.13
CA LEU A 28 -14.53 5.56 -11.03
C LEU A 28 -15.02 4.16 -10.70
N PHE A 29 -14.55 3.17 -11.46
CA PHE A 29 -14.81 1.76 -11.20
C PHE A 29 -13.55 1.14 -10.60
N CYS A 30 -13.58 0.92 -9.29
CA CYS A 30 -12.45 0.45 -8.52
C CYS A 30 -12.59 -1.04 -8.27
N TYR A 31 -11.65 -1.85 -8.76
CA TYR A 31 -11.60 -3.27 -8.42
C TYR A 31 -11.40 -3.42 -6.91
N GLU A 32 -12.26 -4.23 -6.29
CA GLU A 32 -12.14 -4.58 -4.89
C GLU A 32 -11.06 -5.65 -4.75
N LEU A 33 -9.93 -5.24 -4.19
CA LEU A 33 -8.88 -6.17 -3.83
C LEU A 33 -9.37 -7.10 -2.72
N PRO A 34 -9.12 -8.41 -2.81
CA PRO A 34 -9.36 -9.33 -1.71
C PRO A 34 -8.73 -8.84 -0.40
N GLU A 35 -9.30 -9.25 0.73
CA GLU A 35 -8.68 -9.03 2.04
C GLU A 35 -7.21 -9.51 2.02
N GLU A 36 -6.33 -8.77 2.69
CA GLU A 36 -4.89 -9.07 2.77
C GLU A 36 -4.13 -9.10 1.43
N SER A 37 -4.68 -8.49 0.37
CA SER A 37 -3.98 -8.40 -0.92
C SER A 37 -2.71 -7.54 -0.85
N ILE A 38 -2.65 -6.57 0.06
CA ILE A 38 -1.47 -5.74 0.28
C ILE A 38 -0.57 -6.44 1.29
N LYS A 39 0.54 -6.99 0.80
CA LYS A 39 1.52 -7.71 1.61
C LYS A 39 2.69 -6.84 2.04
N GLU A 40 3.08 -5.89 1.20
CA GLU A 40 4.30 -5.11 1.37
C GLU A 40 4.05 -3.64 1.00
N ILE A 41 4.58 -2.72 1.81
CA ILE A 41 4.62 -1.29 1.50
C ILE A 41 6.07 -0.80 1.58
N TYR A 42 6.45 0.04 0.61
CA TYR A 42 7.78 0.62 0.50
C TYR A 42 7.73 2.13 0.63
N PHE A 43 8.42 2.68 1.63
CA PHE A 43 8.53 4.10 1.90
C PHE A 43 9.88 4.64 1.41
N GLY A 44 9.88 5.68 0.57
CA GLY A 44 11.13 6.33 0.18
C GLY A 44 11.77 7.09 1.35
N MET A 45 13.10 7.25 1.36
CA MET A 45 13.84 7.91 2.46
C MET A 45 13.27 9.26 2.92
N ARG A 46 12.71 10.06 2.02
CA ARG A 46 12.13 11.39 2.36
C ARG A 46 10.75 11.33 2.98
N HIS A 47 10.17 10.14 3.12
CA HIS A 47 8.85 9.98 3.70
C HIS A 47 8.88 10.38 5.18
N PRO A 48 7.92 11.17 5.68
CA PRO A 48 7.90 11.65 7.06
C PRO A 48 8.05 10.55 8.13
N LEU A 49 7.49 9.37 7.88
CA LEU A 49 7.73 8.16 8.71
C LEU A 49 9.22 7.95 8.95
N LEU A 50 10.04 7.90 7.90
CA LEU A 50 11.46 7.57 8.01
C LEU A 50 12.32 8.74 8.51
N GLN A 51 11.75 9.95 8.62
CA GLN A 51 12.47 11.15 9.05
C GLN A 51 12.36 11.39 10.56
N SER A 52 11.41 10.75 11.24
CA SER A 52 11.18 10.95 12.68
C SER A 52 11.10 9.61 13.41
N SER A 53 12.15 9.27 14.15
CA SER A 53 12.23 8.02 14.92
C SER A 53 11.11 7.86 15.96
N SER A 54 10.50 8.95 16.42
CA SER A 54 9.37 8.91 17.36
C SER A 54 8.00 8.74 16.70
N ALA A 55 7.86 9.03 15.41
CA ALA A 55 6.57 8.96 14.70
C ALA A 55 6.39 7.68 13.85
N VAL A 56 7.47 6.92 13.63
CA VAL A 56 7.41 5.61 12.96
C VAL A 56 6.40 4.68 13.64
N PRO A 57 6.43 4.47 14.97
CA PRO A 57 5.60 3.44 15.59
C PRO A 57 4.12 3.70 15.44
N ASP A 58 3.66 4.94 15.69
CA ASP A 58 2.23 5.26 15.74
C ASP A 58 1.57 5.14 14.35
N VAL A 59 2.22 5.69 13.33
CA VAL A 59 1.70 5.62 11.96
C VAL A 59 1.79 4.20 11.42
N LEU A 60 2.87 3.46 11.71
CA LEU A 60 2.98 2.06 11.30
C LEU A 60 1.92 1.18 11.99
N GLN A 61 1.62 1.43 13.27
CA GLN A 61 0.57 0.73 14.01
C GLN A 61 -0.81 0.95 13.41
N GLU A 62 -1.11 2.14 12.90
CA GLU A 62 -2.38 2.39 12.18
C GLU A 62 -2.50 1.48 10.94
N TYR A 63 -1.43 1.39 10.13
CA TYR A 63 -1.42 0.51 8.95
C TYR A 63 -1.48 -0.97 9.32
N LEU A 64 -0.74 -1.40 10.34
CA LEU A 64 -0.74 -2.78 10.81
C LEU A 64 -2.07 -3.17 11.48
N GLY A 65 -2.79 -2.22 12.07
CA GLY A 65 -4.13 -2.43 12.59
C GLY A 65 -5.16 -2.71 11.48
N LEU A 66 -4.97 -2.12 10.30
CA LEU A 66 -5.82 -2.35 9.12
C LEU A 66 -5.39 -3.60 8.33
N TYR A 67 -4.09 -3.89 8.31
CA TYR A 67 -3.49 -4.98 7.54
C TYR A 67 -2.50 -5.75 8.44
N PRO A 68 -2.98 -6.73 9.24
CA PRO A 68 -2.16 -7.39 10.26
C PRO A 68 -0.98 -8.19 9.70
N ASN A 69 -1.06 -8.62 8.44
CA ASN A 69 -0.01 -9.38 7.75
C ASN A 69 0.88 -8.49 6.86
N LEU A 70 0.77 -7.16 6.97
CA LEU A 70 1.53 -6.22 6.18
C LEU A 70 2.98 -6.13 6.69
N THR A 71 3.93 -6.18 5.76
CA THR A 71 5.35 -5.85 6.02
C THR A 71 5.68 -4.48 5.44
N ALA A 72 6.44 -3.68 6.18
CA ALA A 72 6.81 -2.33 5.77
C ALA A 72 8.32 -2.17 5.63
N TYR A 73 8.73 -1.53 4.54
CA TYR A 73 10.14 -1.34 4.20
C TYR A 73 10.44 0.14 3.90
N GLY A 74 11.65 0.57 4.23
CA GLY A 74 12.23 1.81 3.77
C GLY A 74 13.10 1.54 2.55
N CYS A 75 13.09 2.44 1.57
CA CYS A 75 13.88 2.33 0.35
C CYS A 75 14.89 3.47 0.25
N ARG A 76 16.14 3.13 -0.09
CA ARG A 76 17.22 4.08 -0.36
C ARG A 76 17.97 3.69 -1.64
N LEU A 77 18.57 4.69 -2.30
CA LEU A 77 19.51 4.41 -3.37
C LEU A 77 20.75 3.75 -2.77
N SER A 78 21.23 2.68 -3.39
CA SER A 78 22.48 2.04 -3.00
C SER A 78 23.64 3.03 -3.07
N PRO A 79 24.58 3.02 -2.10
CA PRO A 79 25.73 3.92 -2.13
C PRO A 79 26.77 3.56 -3.21
N THR A 80 26.70 2.33 -3.74
CA THR A 80 27.71 1.76 -4.63
C THR A 80 27.17 1.34 -5.99
N THR A 81 25.84 1.30 -6.16
CA THR A 81 25.17 0.87 -7.39
C THR A 81 24.03 1.84 -7.74
N TRP A 82 23.44 1.66 -8.92
CA TRP A 82 22.21 2.39 -9.30
C TRP A 82 20.93 1.67 -8.84
N ASP A 83 21.06 0.67 -7.97
CA ASP A 83 19.94 -0.11 -7.46
C ASP A 83 19.28 0.55 -6.25
N ILE A 84 18.04 0.15 -5.97
CA ILE A 84 17.29 0.57 -4.78
C ILE A 84 17.38 -0.56 -3.75
N ASP A 85 17.96 -0.25 -2.59
CA ASP A 85 18.02 -1.14 -1.44
C ASP A 85 16.81 -0.90 -0.54
N SER A 86 16.21 -1.98 -0.02
CA SER A 86 15.16 -1.93 0.99
C SER A 86 15.66 -2.38 2.36
N PHE A 87 15.13 -1.79 3.44
CA PHE A 87 15.38 -2.19 4.82
C PHE A 87 14.07 -2.27 5.61
N ASP A 88 14.00 -3.18 6.56
CA ASP A 88 12.82 -3.31 7.43
C ASP A 88 12.71 -2.09 8.35
N VAL A 89 11.54 -1.42 8.36
CA VAL A 89 11.32 -0.22 9.19
C VAL A 89 10.93 -0.56 10.63
N SER A 90 10.54 -1.82 10.89
CA SER A 90 10.23 -2.31 12.23
C SER A 90 11.49 -2.66 13.04
N MET A 91 12.63 -2.83 12.36
CA MET A 91 13.92 -3.05 13.00
C MET A 91 14.70 -1.74 13.11
N PRO A 92 15.26 -1.41 14.28
CA PRO A 92 16.12 -0.24 14.39
C PRO A 92 17.32 -0.39 13.46
N VAL A 93 17.56 0.63 12.62
CA VAL A 93 18.75 0.69 11.78
C VAL A 93 19.94 0.84 12.72
N ALA A 94 20.87 -0.12 12.71
CA ALA A 94 22.12 0.00 13.46
C ALA A 94 22.84 1.27 12.98
N ASP A 95 23.12 2.18 13.92
CA ASP A 95 23.87 3.40 13.67
C ASP A 95 25.16 3.07 12.88
N GLN A 96 25.31 3.67 11.70
CA GLN A 96 26.56 3.67 10.93
C GLN A 96 27.43 4.86 11.32
#